data_AF-X1RRI0-F1
#
_entry.id   AF-X1RRI0-F1
#
_cell.length_a   1.000
_cell.length_b   1.000
_cell.length_c   1.000
_cell.angle_alpha   90.00
_cell.angle_beta   90.00
_cell.angle_gamma   90.00
#
_symmetry.space_group_name_H-M   'P 1'
#
loop_
_entity.id
_entity.type
_entity.pdbx_description
1 polymer ?
#
loop_
_entity_poly.entity_id
_entity_poly.type
_entity_poly.pdbx_seq_one_letter_code
_entity_poly.pdbx_strand_id
1 'polypeptide(L)' 'KFEQMSQGGLVRMCEAKGLDHTGDREALIARLVAWEESQPPEPEVEPPAPEPED' A
#
# COMPACT_ATOMS: atom_id res chain seq x y z
N LYS A 1 9.94 -3.49 -3.10
CA LYS A 1 8.76 -3.18 -3.96
C LYS A 1 8.81 -1.74 -4.48
N PHE A 2 8.85 -0.74 -3.61
CA PHE A 2 8.90 0.67 -4.02
C PHE A 2 10.26 1.10 -4.63
N GLU A 3 11.35 0.47 -4.20
CA GLU A 3 12.71 0.76 -4.72
C GLU A 3 12.94 0.40 -6.19
N GLN A 4 12.01 -0.29 -6.85
CA GLN A 4 12.07 -0.57 -8.29
C GLN A 4 11.15 0.35 -9.09
N MET A 5 10.31 1.16 -8.43
CA MET A 5 9.41 2.09 -9.10
C MET A 5 10.12 3.37 -9.52
N SER A 6 9.65 3.92 -10.63
CA SER A 6 10.00 5.26 -11.07
C SER A 6 9.42 6.30 -10.11
N GLN A 7 10.08 7.46 -10.01
CA GLN A 7 9.66 8.55 -9.11
C GLN A 7 8.22 8.98 -9.37
N GLY A 8 7.79 9.10 -10.63
CA GLY A 8 6.40 9.41 -10.96
C GLY A 8 5.40 8.34 -10.50
N GLY A 9 5.80 7.07 -10.45
CA GLY A 9 4.98 6.00 -9.88
C GLY A 9 4.84 6.12 -8.36
N LEU A 10 5.93 6.48 -7.67
CA LEU A 10 5.91 6.71 -6.23
C LEU A 10 5.03 7.91 -5.85
N VAL A 11 5.14 9.02 -6.60
CA VAL A 11 4.28 10.21 -6.43
C VAL A 11 2.81 9.84 -6.55
N ARG A 12 2.42 9.15 -7.63
CA ARG A 12 1.02 8.72 -7.83
C ARG A 12 0.52 7.81 -6.72
N MET A 13 1.38 6.92 -6.20
CA MET A 13 0.98 6.07 -5.08
C MET A 13 0.82 6.86 -3.78
N CYS A 14 1.70 7.81 -3.52
CA CYS A 14 1.51 8.72 -2.39
C CYS A 14 0.20 9.50 -2.53
N GLU A 15 -0.08 10.11 -3.68
CA GLU A 15 -1.34 10.81 -3.96
C GLU A 15 -2.57 9.93 -3.77
N ALA A 16 -2.57 8.71 -4.34
CA ALA A 16 -3.69 7.77 -4.23
C ALA A 16 -3.96 7.34 -2.79
N LYS A 17 -2.93 7.33 -1.93
CA LYS A 17 -3.02 6.99 -0.52
C LYS A 17 -3.21 8.21 0.39
N GLY A 18 -3.30 9.41 -0.18
CA GLY A 18 -3.38 10.67 0.58
C GLY A 18 -2.12 11.02 1.36
N LEU A 19 -0.97 10.47 0.96
CA LEU A 19 0.34 10.74 1.57
C LEU A 19 1.02 11.93 0.92
N ASP A 20 1.94 12.54 1.67
CA ASP A 20 2.79 13.60 1.14
C ASP A 20 3.71 13.07 0.02
N HIS A 21 3.53 13.63 -1.17
CA HIS A 21 4.25 13.27 -2.39
C HIS A 21 5.36 14.27 -2.74
N THR A 22 5.78 15.11 -1.78
CA THR A 22 6.86 16.07 -1.97
C THR A 22 8.22 15.50 -1.56
N GLY A 23 9.29 15.98 -2.18
CA GLY A 23 10.67 15.57 -1.86
C GLY A 23 11.24 14.49 -2.76
N ASP A 24 12.41 13.97 -2.36
CA ASP A 24 13.18 13.02 -3.14
C ASP A 24 12.59 11.61 -3.12
N ARG A 25 13.05 10.81 -4.08
CA ARG A 25 12.61 9.42 -4.26
C ARG A 25 12.67 8.59 -2.97
N GLU A 26 13.73 8.74 -2.19
CA GLU A 26 13.91 8.01 -0.93
C GLU A 26 12.86 8.40 0.12
N ALA A 27 12.51 9.69 0.19
CA ALA A 27 11.46 10.16 1.10
C ALA A 27 10.10 9.58 0.73
N LEU A 28 9.78 9.50 -0.56
CA LEU A 28 8.55 8.87 -1.06
C LEU A 28 8.49 7.38 -0.71
N ILE A 29 9.60 6.66 -0.90
CA ILE A 29 9.70 5.24 -0.56
C ILE A 29 9.50 5.03 0.95
N ALA A 30 10.21 5.79 1.78
CA ALA A 30 10.10 5.67 3.23
C ALA A 30 8.65 5.90 3.73
N ARG A 31 7.94 6.88 3.17
CA ARG A 31 6.53 7.13 3.50
C ARG A 31 5.61 5.98 3.07
N LEU A 32 5.81 5.44 1.88
CA LEU A 32 5.00 4.32 1.38
C LEU A 32 5.22 3.05 2.20
N VAL A 33 6.47 2.77 2.60
CA VAL A 33 6.80 1.65 3.50
C VAL A 33 6.16 1.86 4.87
N ALA A 34 6.36 3.03 5.48
CA ALA A 34 5.78 3.33 6.79
C ALA A 34 4.25 3.26 6.77
N TRP A 35 3.62 3.68 5.67
CA TRP A 35 2.18 3.54 5.48
C TRP A 35 1.75 2.07 5.39
N GLU A 36 2.44 1.22 4.59
CA GLU A 36 2.12 -0.21 4.52
C GLU A 36 2.29 -0.90 5.87
N GLU A 37 3.35 -0.58 6.63
CA GLU A 37 3.58 -1.14 7.97
C GLU A 37 2.57 -0.63 9.01
N SER A 38 1.99 0.56 8.79
CA SER A 38 0.97 1.14 9.67
C SER A 38 -0.45 0.67 9.35
N GLN A 39 -0.68 0.09 8.16
CA GLN A 39 -1.96 -0.54 7.88
C GLN A 39 -2.05 -1.83 8.70
N PRO A 40 -3.16 -2.09 9.40
CA PRO A 40 -3.41 -3.44 9.89
C PRO A 40 -3.36 -4.38 8.70
N PRO A 41 -2.85 -5.62 8.85
CA PRO A 41 -2.96 -6.60 7.78
C PRO A 41 -4.42 -6.61 7.34
N GLU A 42 -4.67 -6.41 6.04
CA GLU A 42 -6.01 -6.61 5.49
C GLU A 42 -6.52 -7.92 6.07
N PRO A 43 -7.72 -7.95 6.70
CA PRO A 43 -8.23 -9.21 7.20
C PRO A 43 -8.21 -10.15 6.01
N GLU A 44 -7.41 -11.21 6.11
CA GLU A 44 -7.49 -12.32 5.15
C GLU A 44 -8.97 -12.63 5.06
N VAL A 45 -9.56 -12.30 3.92
CA VAL A 45 -10.97 -12.56 3.67
C VAL A 45 -11.05 -14.08 3.72
N GLU A 46 -11.39 -14.63 4.89
CA GLU A 46 -11.62 -16.05 5.05
C GLU A 46 -12.58 -16.41 3.92
N PRO A 47 -12.21 -17.34 3.02
CA PRO A 47 -13.09 -17.71 1.93
C PRO A 47 -14.43 -18.09 2.55
N PRO A 48 -15.56 -17.59 2.02
CA PRO A 48 -16.86 -17.86 2.63
C PRO A 48 -16.97 -19.36 2.82
N ALA A 49 -17.17 -19.79 4.07
CA ALA A 49 -17.36 -21.19 4.39
C ALA A 49 -18.45 -21.76 3.47
N PRO A 50 -18.25 -22.93 2.84
CA PRO A 50 -19.26 -23.49 1.96
C PRO A 50 -20.55 -23.67 2.76
N GLU A 51 -21.63 -23.05 2.28
CA GLU A 51 -22.96 -23.22 2.85
C GLU A 51 -23.31 -24.71 2.83
N PRO A 52 -23.84 -25.29 3.93
CA PRO A 52 -24.27 -26.68 3.92
C PRO A 52 -25.49 -26.82 2.98
N GLU A 53 -25.33 -27.60 1.92
CA GLU A 53 -26.43 -28.06 1.08
C GLU A 53 -27.32 -29.02 1.91
N ASP A 54 -28.61 -28.69 2.05
CA ASP A 54 -29.67 -29.53 2.62
C ASP A 54 -30.32 -30.43 1.55
#